data_AF-A0A8T4U363-F1
#
_entry.id   AF-A0A8T4U363-F1
#
_cell.length_a   1.000
_cell.length_b   1.000
_cell.length_c   1.000
_cell.angle_alpha   90.00
_cell.angle_beta   90.00
_cell.angle_gamma   90.00
#
_symmetry.space_group_name_H-M   'P 1'
#
loop_
_entity.id
_entity.type
_entity.pdbx_description
1 polymer ?
#
loop_
_entity_poly.entity_id
_entity_poly.type
_entity_poly.pdbx_seq_one_letter_code
_entity_poly.pdbx_strand_id
1 'polypeptide(L)'
;MKKSLSFLMKLVISIAILSFLILKAGPVNIYNSLIQIKSFAFFSIPLLFILLIIGTLNVKILFSPIKQINFFKLFRYMFVGWSLGLFTPGKIGEFSTAYFLLKKENIPLGKGVSVLLLDKIITLLTLFLLALLGFYLFLPKILFLSIFIILILFIIFIAIFFFTEVLRKLI
;
A
#
# COMPACT_ATOMS: atom_id res chain seq x y z
N MET A 1 -1.60 31.02 0.22
CA MET A 1 -1.30 30.99 1.68
C MET A 1 -1.98 29.84 2.44
N LYS A 2 -3.30 29.58 2.30
CA LYS A 2 -3.99 28.49 3.04
C LYS A 2 -3.38 27.07 2.90
N LYS A 3 -2.86 26.71 1.71
CA LYS A 3 -2.23 25.39 1.46
C LYS A 3 -0.90 25.20 2.20
N SER A 4 -0.10 26.27 2.34
CA SER A 4 1.18 26.22 3.07
C SER A 4 0.97 26.09 4.57
N LEU A 5 -0.03 26.80 5.12
CA LEU A 5 -0.40 26.67 6.54
C LEU A 5 -0.93 25.27 6.88
N SER A 6 -1.77 24.68 6.02
CA SER A 6 -2.25 23.30 6.21
C SER A 6 -1.12 22.26 6.16
N PHE A 7 -0.14 22.45 5.27
CA PHE A 7 1.04 21.58 5.20
C PHE A 7 1.88 21.68 6.47
N LEU A 8 2.17 22.90 6.93
CA LEU A 8 2.88 23.16 8.19
C LEU A 8 2.17 22.53 9.38
N MET A 9 0.86 22.69 9.50
CA MET A 9 0.07 22.06 10.56
C MET A 9 0.18 20.53 10.52
N LYS A 10 0.05 19.90 9.34
CA LYS A 10 0.21 18.45 9.20
C LYS A 10 1.59 18.00 9.67
N LEU A 11 2.64 18.72 9.28
CA LEU A 11 4.02 18.41 9.64
C LEU A 11 4.23 18.53 11.16
N VAL A 12 3.74 19.61 11.78
CA VAL A 12 3.81 19.82 13.23
C VAL A 12 3.03 18.73 13.98
N ILE A 13 1.82 18.40 13.53
CA ILE A 13 1.00 17.33 14.15
C ILE A 13 1.71 15.98 14.01
N SER A 14 2.23 15.64 12.83
CA SER A 14 2.98 14.40 12.62
C SER A 14 4.21 14.30 13.51
N ILE A 15 5.00 15.37 13.62
CA ILE A 15 6.16 15.40 14.53
C ILE A 15 5.70 15.27 15.97
N ALA A 16 4.67 16.01 16.39
CA ALA A 16 4.17 15.97 17.77
C ALA A 16 3.68 14.56 18.16
N ILE A 17 2.93 13.89 17.28
CA ILE A 17 2.47 12.51 17.50
C ILE A 17 3.68 11.57 17.59
N LEU A 18 4.64 11.69 16.68
CA LEU A 18 5.80 10.81 16.62
C LEU A 18 6.71 11.00 17.84
N SER A 19 6.95 12.24 18.25
CA SER A 19 7.65 12.59 19.50
C SER A 19 6.92 12.06 20.73
N PHE A 20 5.60 12.25 20.80
CA PHE A 20 4.79 11.72 21.91
C PHE A 20 4.88 10.19 22.00
N LEU A 21 4.82 9.47 20.86
CA LEU A 21 4.96 8.02 20.83
C LEU A 21 6.36 7.56 21.29
N ILE A 22 7.43 8.23 20.86
CA ILE A 22 8.80 7.92 21.28
C ILE A 22 8.97 8.15 22.78
N LEU A 23 8.49 9.27 23.30
CA LEU A 23 8.56 9.59 24.72
C LEU A 23 7.74 8.60 25.56
N LYS A 24 6.55 8.22 25.08
CA LYS A 24 5.68 7.25 25.75
C LYS A 24 6.26 5.83 25.73
N ALA A 25 6.88 5.41 24.63
CA ALA A 25 7.57 4.12 24.55
C ALA A 25 8.84 4.08 25.43
N GLY A 26 9.44 5.24 25.70
CA GLY A 26 10.69 5.39 26.43
C GLY A 26 11.88 5.27 25.48
N PRO A 27 12.64 6.34 25.22
CA PRO A 27 13.78 6.31 24.30
C PRO A 27 14.82 5.25 24.67
N VAL A 28 15.03 5.04 25.98
CA VAL A 28 15.94 4.00 26.52
C VAL A 28 15.44 2.60 26.18
N ASN A 29 14.12 2.35 26.25
CA ASN A 29 13.54 1.05 25.91
C ASN A 29 13.66 0.75 24.42
N ILE A 30 13.49 1.76 23.57
CA ILE A 30 13.69 1.66 22.12
C ILE A 30 15.16 1.31 21.84
N TYR A 31 16.10 2.04 22.44
CA TYR A 31 17.53 1.79 22.29
C TYR A 31 17.92 0.38 22.73
N ASN A 32 17.47 -0.05 23.91
CA ASN A 32 17.73 -1.39 24.42
C ASN A 32 17.15 -2.47 23.49
N SER A 33 15.95 -2.23 22.94
CA SER A 33 15.31 -3.14 21.99
C SER A 33 16.08 -3.22 20.68
N LEU A 34 16.66 -2.11 20.19
CA LEU A 34 17.47 -2.08 18.97
C LEU A 34 18.78 -2.87 19.12
N ILE A 35 19.45 -2.79 20.27
CA ILE A 35 20.67 -3.57 20.53
C ILE A 35 20.37 -5.06 20.70
N GLN A 36 19.19 -5.41 21.22
CA GLN A 36 18.76 -6.79 21.39
C GLN A 36 18.26 -7.46 20.10
N ILE A 37 18.28 -6.75 18.96
CA ILE A 37 17.90 -7.34 17.67
C ILE A 37 18.85 -8.50 17.36
N LYS A 38 18.28 -9.72 17.33
CA LYS A 38 19.01 -10.93 16.97
C LYS A 38 19.42 -10.90 15.49
N SER A 39 20.53 -11.56 15.16
CA SER A 39 21.02 -11.68 13.77
C SER A 39 19.98 -12.28 12.80
N PHE A 40 19.01 -13.04 13.32
CA PHE A 40 17.90 -13.57 12.52
C PHE A 40 17.02 -12.47 11.90
N ALA A 41 16.94 -11.28 12.49
CA ALA A 41 16.14 -10.18 11.93
C ALA A 41 16.64 -9.73 10.55
N PHE A 42 17.92 -9.95 10.23
CA PHE A 42 18.48 -9.64 8.91
C PHE A 42 17.90 -10.50 7.79
N PHE A 43 17.27 -11.65 8.09
CA PHE A 43 16.52 -12.44 7.09
C PHE A 43 15.30 -11.70 6.53
N SER A 44 14.84 -10.62 7.18
CA SER A 44 13.79 -9.76 6.63
C SER A 44 14.23 -9.07 5.32
N ILE A 45 15.52 -8.79 5.13
CA ILE A 45 16.03 -8.11 3.94
C ILE A 45 15.83 -8.97 2.68
N PRO A 46 16.33 -10.24 2.61
CA PRO A 46 16.01 -11.13 1.50
C PRO A 46 14.50 -11.31 1.27
N LEU A 47 13.72 -11.36 2.35
CA LEU A 47 12.26 -11.51 2.25
C LEU A 47 11.61 -10.32 1.54
N LEU A 48 12.10 -9.10 1.79
CA LEU A 48 11.66 -7.89 1.06
C LEU A 48 11.97 -8.00 -0.44
N PHE A 49 13.16 -8.50 -0.81
CA PHE A 49 13.50 -8.72 -2.22
C PHE A 49 12.61 -9.78 -2.87
N ILE A 50 12.30 -10.86 -2.16
CA ILE A 50 11.36 -11.89 -2.63
C ILE A 50 9.98 -11.27 -2.87
N LEU A 51 9.48 -10.45 -1.96
CA LEU A 51 8.20 -9.74 -2.12
C LEU A 51 8.20 -8.83 -3.37
N LEU A 52 9.29 -8.11 -3.63
CA LEU A 52 9.43 -7.26 -4.81
C LEU A 52 9.48 -8.06 -6.11
N ILE A 53 10.13 -9.23 -6.09
CA ILE A 53 10.17 -10.16 -7.23
C ILE A 53 8.76 -10.68 -7.53
N ILE A 54 8.04 -11.16 -6.51
CA ILE A 54 6.67 -11.66 -6.66
C ILE A 54 5.74 -10.54 -7.16
N GLY A 55 5.82 -9.34 -6.59
CA GLY A 55 5.05 -8.18 -7.05
C GLY A 55 5.35 -7.83 -8.51
N THR A 56 6.61 -7.92 -8.93
CA THR A 56 6.98 -7.70 -10.34
C THR A 56 6.41 -8.79 -11.25
N LEU A 57 6.40 -10.05 -10.83
CA LEU A 57 5.80 -11.14 -11.59
C LEU A 57 4.28 -10.93 -11.76
N ASN A 58 3.58 -10.52 -10.71
CA ASN A 58 2.15 -10.20 -10.76
C ASN A 58 1.88 -9.11 -11.80
N VAL A 59 2.61 -7.99 -11.71
CA VAL A 59 2.46 -6.88 -12.67
C VAL A 59 2.84 -7.31 -14.09
N LYS A 60 3.86 -8.16 -14.27
CA LYS A 60 4.22 -8.72 -15.58
C LYS A 60 3.08 -9.53 -16.19
N ILE A 61 2.40 -10.34 -15.39
CA ILE A 61 1.23 -11.12 -15.83
C ILE A 61 0.11 -10.17 -16.27
N LEU A 62 -0.18 -9.12 -15.49
CA LEU A 62 -1.20 -8.13 -15.82
C LEU A 62 -0.88 -7.32 -17.09
N PHE A 63 0.41 -7.11 -17.40
CA PHE A 63 0.83 -6.45 -18.65
C PHE A 63 0.90 -7.39 -19.87
N SER A 64 0.91 -8.71 -19.67
CA SER A 64 1.02 -9.68 -20.77
C SER A 64 0.02 -9.50 -21.93
N PRO A 65 -1.26 -9.11 -21.73
CA PRO A 65 -2.19 -8.84 -22.83
C PRO A 65 -1.95 -7.50 -23.55
N ILE A 66 -1.15 -6.59 -22.97
CA ILE A 66 -0.87 -5.26 -23.54
C ILE A 66 0.46 -5.28 -24.28
N LYS A 67 1.52 -5.75 -23.61
CA LYS A 67 2.87 -5.81 -24.16
C LYS A 67 3.72 -6.76 -23.32
N GLN A 68 4.52 -7.61 -23.95
CA GLN A 68 5.53 -8.37 -23.23
C GLN A 68 6.72 -7.47 -22.85
N ILE A 69 6.97 -7.36 -21.55
CA ILE A 69 8.08 -6.57 -21.00
C ILE A 69 9.08 -7.54 -20.39
N ASN A 70 10.37 -7.29 -20.63
CA ASN A 70 11.44 -8.04 -19.97
C ASN A 70 11.32 -7.89 -18.44
N PHE A 71 11.45 -9.01 -17.72
CA PHE A 71 11.30 -9.04 -16.27
C PHE A 71 12.23 -8.07 -15.55
N PHE A 72 13.53 -8.03 -15.90
CA PHE A 72 14.50 -7.18 -15.22
C PHE A 72 14.26 -5.70 -15.46
N LYS A 73 13.78 -5.32 -16.66
CA LYS A 73 13.36 -3.95 -16.94
C LYS A 73 12.17 -3.55 -16.06
N LEU A 74 11.14 -4.40 -16.04
CA LEU A 74 9.95 -4.15 -15.23
C LEU A 74 10.28 -4.11 -13.73
N PHE A 75 11.11 -5.03 -13.25
CA PHE A 75 11.61 -5.06 -11.87
C PHE A 75 12.27 -3.74 -11.50
N ARG A 76 13.14 -3.20 -12.37
CA ARG A 76 13.77 -1.90 -12.14
C ARG A 76 12.76 -0.75 -12.05
N TYR A 77 11.74 -0.73 -12.92
CA TYR A 77 10.70 0.30 -12.88
C TYR A 77 9.87 0.19 -11.60
N MET A 78 9.46 -1.02 -11.23
CA MET A 78 8.73 -1.33 -10.00
C MET A 78 9.54 -0.96 -8.76
N PHE A 79 10.84 -1.25 -8.74
CA PHE A 79 11.72 -0.95 -7.62
C PHE A 79 11.85 0.56 -7.38
N VAL A 80 12.00 1.34 -8.45
CA VAL A 80 12.03 2.81 -8.35
C VAL A 80 10.66 3.36 -7.91
N GLY A 81 9.56 2.82 -8.45
CA GLY A 81 8.22 3.19 -8.01
C GLY A 81 8.01 2.90 -6.52
N TRP A 82 8.40 1.72 -6.07
CA TRP A 82 8.27 1.31 -4.67
C TRP A 82 9.12 2.17 -3.74
N SER A 83 10.37 2.47 -4.11
CA SER A 83 11.24 3.32 -3.30
C SER A 83 10.68 4.74 -3.16
N LEU A 84 10.13 5.33 -4.24
CA LEU A 84 9.41 6.60 -4.17
C LEU A 84 8.12 6.49 -3.36
N GLY A 85 7.44 5.33 -3.44
CA GLY A 85 6.27 4.99 -2.64
C GLY A 85 6.54 5.07 -1.13
N LEU A 86 7.74 4.73 -0.66
CA LEU A 86 8.10 4.79 0.76
C LEU A 86 8.14 6.22 1.32
N PHE A 87 8.45 7.22 0.49
CA PHE A 87 8.56 8.62 0.91
C PHE A 87 7.29 9.43 0.65
N THR A 88 6.30 8.86 -0.05
CA THR A 88 5.11 9.57 -0.49
C THR A 88 3.86 9.13 0.29
N PRO A 89 2.97 10.07 0.66
CA PRO A 89 1.74 9.72 1.34
C PRO A 89 0.88 8.80 0.47
N GLY A 90 0.31 7.76 1.07
CA GLY A 90 -0.53 6.79 0.35
C GLY A 90 0.21 6.02 -0.76
N LYS A 91 1.55 6.01 -0.75
CA LYS A 91 2.39 5.36 -1.76
C LYS A 91 2.14 5.84 -3.20
N ILE A 92 1.72 7.09 -3.37
CA ILE A 92 1.44 7.68 -4.70
C ILE A 92 2.68 7.62 -5.62
N GLY A 93 3.89 7.62 -5.04
CA GLY A 93 5.14 7.44 -5.76
C GLY A 93 5.21 6.15 -6.59
N GLU A 94 4.46 5.10 -6.25
CA GLU A 94 4.43 3.85 -7.02
C GLU A 94 3.90 4.05 -8.45
N PHE A 95 3.05 5.07 -8.67
CA PHE A 95 2.54 5.43 -10.00
C PHE A 95 3.60 6.02 -10.92
N SER A 96 4.80 6.37 -10.42
CA SER A 96 5.93 6.72 -11.28
C SER A 96 6.31 5.58 -12.22
N THR A 97 5.97 4.33 -11.86
CA THR A 97 6.16 3.15 -12.73
C THR A 97 5.43 3.34 -14.06
N ALA A 98 4.21 3.90 -14.07
CA ALA A 98 3.47 4.17 -15.30
C ALA A 98 4.19 5.19 -16.20
N TYR A 99 4.86 6.19 -15.60
CA TYR A 99 5.68 7.13 -16.35
C TYR A 99 6.90 6.45 -17.02
N PHE A 100 7.59 5.56 -16.30
CA PHE A 100 8.70 4.79 -16.90
C PHE A 100 8.21 3.86 -18.01
N LEU A 101 7.06 3.21 -17.83
CA LEU A 101 6.44 2.37 -18.85
C LEU A 101 6.05 3.16 -20.11
N LEU A 102 5.55 4.38 -19.95
CA LEU A 102 5.32 5.27 -21.08
C LEU A 102 6.64 5.60 -21.79
N LYS A 103 7.64 6.10 -21.06
CA LYS A 103 8.87 6.64 -21.66
C LYS A 103 9.82 5.58 -22.21
N LYS A 104 9.85 4.39 -21.64
CA LYS A 104 10.81 3.33 -22.00
C LYS A 104 10.19 2.17 -22.75
N GLU A 105 8.88 1.95 -22.60
CA GLU A 105 8.17 0.84 -23.22
C GLU A 105 7.04 1.30 -24.17
N ASN A 106 6.84 2.61 -24.36
CA ASN A 106 5.79 3.20 -25.21
C ASN A 106 4.36 2.73 -24.84
N ILE A 107 4.12 2.43 -23.57
CA ILE A 107 2.80 2.03 -23.08
C ILE A 107 2.00 3.30 -22.72
N PRO A 108 0.79 3.51 -23.28
CA PRO A 108 -0.04 4.66 -22.93
C PRO A 108 -0.24 4.78 -21.41
N LEU A 109 -0.13 5.99 -20.86
CA LEU A 109 -0.26 6.23 -19.41
C LEU A 109 -1.54 5.64 -18.83
N GLY A 110 -2.68 5.78 -19.54
CA GLY A 110 -3.95 5.21 -19.11
C GLY A 110 -3.86 3.69 -18.90
N LYS A 111 -3.29 2.95 -19.86
CA LYS A 111 -3.08 1.50 -19.73
C LYS A 111 -2.13 1.16 -18.58
N GLY A 112 -1.03 1.92 -18.45
CA GLY A 112 -0.04 1.73 -17.39
C GLY A 112 -0.66 1.92 -16.00
N VAL A 113 -1.39 3.02 -15.79
CA VAL A 113 -2.07 3.34 -14.52
C VAL A 113 -3.17 2.31 -14.23
N SER A 114 -3.97 1.91 -15.22
CA SER A 114 -5.03 0.92 -15.02
C SER A 114 -4.47 -0.42 -14.53
N VAL A 115 -3.37 -0.90 -15.10
CA VAL A 115 -2.73 -2.14 -14.62
C VAL A 115 -2.23 -2.00 -13.18
N LEU A 116 -1.59 -0.87 -12.83
CA LEU A 116 -1.13 -0.64 -11.46
C LEU A 116 -2.30 -0.52 -10.47
N LEU A 117 -3.42 0.09 -10.89
CA LEU A 117 -4.64 0.13 -10.07
C LEU A 117 -5.22 -1.27 -9.86
N LEU A 118 -5.27 -2.10 -10.92
CA LEU A 118 -5.70 -3.48 -10.81
C LEU A 118 -4.80 -4.29 -9.87
N ASP A 119 -3.48 -4.11 -9.93
CA ASP A 119 -2.52 -4.71 -8.98
C ASP A 119 -2.87 -4.34 -7.52
N LYS A 120 -3.24 -3.09 -7.25
CA LYS A 120 -3.64 -2.65 -5.90
C LYS A 120 -4.99 -3.20 -5.46
N ILE A 121 -5.97 -3.25 -6.36
CA ILE A 121 -7.27 -3.86 -6.07
C ILE A 121 -7.10 -5.34 -5.74
N ILE A 122 -6.34 -6.08 -6.54
CA ILE A 122 -6.03 -7.49 -6.29
C ILE A 122 -5.33 -7.63 -4.93
N THR A 123 -4.30 -6.84 -4.67
CA THR A 123 -3.57 -6.87 -3.38
C THR A 123 -4.51 -6.61 -2.20
N LEU A 124 -5.38 -5.61 -2.28
CA LEU A 124 -6.35 -5.29 -1.23
C LEU A 124 -7.35 -6.43 -1.02
N LEU A 125 -7.88 -7.03 -2.10
CA LEU A 125 -8.79 -8.17 -2.01
C LEU A 125 -8.10 -9.39 -1.39
N THR A 126 -6.86 -9.69 -1.79
CA THR A 126 -6.10 -10.80 -1.21
C THR A 126 -5.82 -10.58 0.27
N LEU A 127 -5.38 -9.37 0.67
CA LEU A 127 -5.17 -9.01 2.07
C LEU A 127 -6.47 -9.11 2.87
N PHE A 128 -7.59 -8.68 2.29
CA PHE A 128 -8.90 -8.76 2.92
C PHE A 128 -9.30 -10.21 3.20
N LEU A 129 -9.15 -11.10 2.22
CA LEU A 129 -9.47 -12.53 2.38
C LEU A 129 -8.56 -13.19 3.43
N LEU A 130 -7.26 -12.89 3.41
CA LEU A 130 -6.31 -13.40 4.41
C LEU A 130 -6.60 -12.87 5.82
N ALA A 131 -6.99 -11.60 5.93
CA ALA A 131 -7.39 -11.01 7.21
C ALA A 131 -8.66 -11.68 7.76
N LEU A 132 -9.66 -11.94 6.92
CA LEU A 132 -10.87 -12.67 7.32
C LEU A 132 -10.55 -14.09 7.79
N LEU A 133 -9.66 -14.80 7.08
CA LEU A 133 -9.21 -16.12 7.49
C LEU A 133 -8.48 -16.06 8.84
N GLY A 134 -7.58 -15.09 9.02
CA GLY A 134 -6.90 -14.87 10.30
C GLY A 134 -7.87 -14.58 11.44
N PHE A 135 -8.85 -13.70 11.23
CA PHE A 135 -9.87 -13.41 12.22
C PHE A 135 -10.72 -14.62 12.57
N TYR A 136 -11.07 -15.44 11.58
CA TYR A 136 -11.79 -16.68 11.81
C TYR A 136 -11.00 -17.68 12.67
N LEU A 137 -9.69 -17.79 12.44
CA LEU A 137 -8.83 -18.75 13.15
C LEU A 137 -8.47 -18.30 14.58
N PHE A 138 -8.28 -17.00 14.80
CA PHE A 138 -7.71 -16.48 16.05
C PHE A 138 -8.72 -15.75 16.95
N LEU A 139 -9.90 -15.34 16.46
CA LEU A 139 -10.89 -14.62 17.26
C LEU A 139 -12.06 -15.49 17.68
N PRO A 140 -12.69 -15.19 18.84
CA PRO A 140 -13.99 -15.72 19.20
C PRO A 140 -15.02 -15.51 18.08
N LYS A 141 -15.86 -16.52 17.83
CA LYS A 141 -16.86 -16.51 16.74
C LYS A 141 -17.74 -15.25 16.74
N ILE A 142 -18.11 -14.75 17.91
CA ILE A 142 -18.96 -13.55 18.03
C ILE A 142 -18.27 -12.27 17.53
N LEU A 143 -16.97 -12.13 17.81
CA LEU A 143 -16.16 -11.00 17.35
C LEU A 143 -15.92 -11.09 15.85
N PHE A 144 -15.61 -12.29 15.34
CA PHE A 144 -15.49 -12.53 13.90
C PHE A 144 -16.78 -12.14 13.15
N LEU A 145 -17.95 -12.59 13.62
CA LEU A 145 -19.23 -12.29 12.98
C LEU A 145 -19.51 -10.78 12.96
N SER A 146 -19.19 -10.09 14.06
CA SER A 146 -19.35 -8.63 14.18
C SER A 146 -18.46 -7.90 13.17
N ILE A 147 -17.18 -8.27 13.07
CA ILE A 147 -16.24 -7.70 12.10
C ILE A 147 -16.71 -7.97 10.67
N PHE A 148 -17.14 -9.20 10.39
CA PHE A 148 -17.62 -9.60 9.07
C PHE A 148 -18.84 -8.78 8.62
N ILE A 149 -19.82 -8.57 9.52
CA ILE A 149 -21.00 -7.73 9.25
C ILE A 149 -20.59 -6.28 8.99
N ILE A 150 -19.72 -5.70 9.82
CA ILE A 150 -19.23 -4.32 9.64
C ILE A 150 -18.56 -4.15 8.27
N LEU A 151 -17.77 -5.14 7.85
CA LEU A 151 -17.09 -5.11 6.55
C LEU A 151 -18.06 -5.20 5.39
N ILE A 152 -19.09 -6.06 5.46
CA ILE A 152 -20.15 -6.13 4.45
C ILE A 152 -20.88 -4.79 4.35
N LEU A 153 -21.26 -4.20 5.48
CA LEU A 153 -21.91 -2.89 5.51
C LEU A 153 -21.02 -1.79 4.90
N PHE A 154 -19.71 -1.83 5.16
CA PHE A 154 -18.77 -0.89 4.58
C PHE A 154 -18.63 -1.06 3.06
N ILE A 155 -18.57 -2.30 2.55
CA ILE A 155 -18.55 -2.59 1.11
C ILE A 155 -19.84 -2.11 0.44
N ILE A 156 -21.00 -2.39 1.06
CA ILE A 156 -22.30 -1.92 0.57
C ILE A 156 -22.34 -0.38 0.56
N PHE A 157 -21.85 0.27 1.61
CA PHE A 157 -21.76 1.72 1.68
C PHE A 157 -20.89 2.30 0.55
N ILE A 158 -19.71 1.71 0.31
CA ILE A 158 -18.85 2.09 -0.81
C ILE A 158 -19.56 1.88 -2.15
N ALA A 159 -20.21 0.73 -2.35
CA ALA A 159 -20.92 0.44 -3.59
C ALA A 159 -22.04 1.46 -3.83
N ILE A 160 -22.89 1.72 -2.84
CA ILE A 160 -23.93 2.75 -2.90
C ILE A 160 -23.30 4.11 -3.20
N PHE A 161 -22.21 4.48 -2.53
CA PHE A 161 -21.51 5.74 -2.76
C PHE A 161 -21.05 5.88 -4.23
N PHE A 162 -20.51 4.83 -4.84
CA PHE A 162 -20.05 4.86 -6.24
C PHE A 162 -21.19 4.80 -7.26
N PHE A 163 -22.27 4.06 -7.00
CA PHE A 163 -23.37 3.85 -7.95
C PHE A 163 -24.48 4.92 -7.86
N THR A 164 -24.62 5.62 -6.73
CA THR A 164 -25.67 6.63 -6.57
C THR A 164 -25.18 7.99 -7.02
N GLU A 165 -25.75 8.53 -8.11
CA GLU A 165 -25.40 9.86 -8.63
C GLU A 165 -25.59 10.98 -7.60
N VAL A 166 -26.49 10.78 -6.64
CA VAL A 166 -26.84 11.75 -5.58
C VAL A 166 -25.66 12.00 -4.64
N LEU A 167 -24.91 10.96 -4.25
CA LEU A 167 -23.74 11.10 -3.37
C LEU A 167 -22.52 11.65 -4.11
N ARG A 168 -22.38 11.37 -5.41
CA ARG A 168 -21.31 11.92 -6.24
C ARG A 168 -21.43 13.43 -6.45
N LYS A 169 -22.63 13.99 -6.36
CA LYS A 169 -22.92 15.43 -6.51
C LYS A 169 -22.76 16.26 -5.21
N LEU A 170 -22.56 15.61 -4.06
CA LEU A 170 -22.35 16.28 -2.76
C LEU A 170 -20.88 16.71 -2.52
N ILE A 171 -20.00 16.49 -3.49
CA ILE A 171 -18.57 16.85 -3.51
C ILE A 171 -18.33 17.82 -4.66
#